data_AF-A0A9D6G6K3-F1
#
_entry.id   AF-A0A9D6G6K3-F1
#
_cell.length_a   1.000
_cell.length_b   1.000
_cell.length_c   1.000
_cell.angle_alpha   90.00
_cell.angle_beta   90.00
_cell.angle_gamma   90.00
#
_symmetry.space_group_name_H-M   'P 1'
#
loop_
_entity.id
_entity.type
_entity.pdbx_description
1 polymer ?
#
loop_
_entity_poly.entity_id
_entity_poly.type
_entity_poly.pdbx_seq_one_letter_code
_entity_poly.pdbx_strand_id
1 'polypeptide(L)'
;MNRRRWSVAALAIATATAGVSRAQVSYLGTGSRRDTAAVVDARGRSQEIRLGDTLPDVGEVKRIDEEEIVFERALDERERAELEQSGVPAPDLRRLRVPKRFEATADDGVHGTLVVVGD
;
A
#
# COMPACT_ATOMS: atom_id res chain seq x y z
N MET A 1 38.22 -2.48 50.06
CA MET A 1 36.76 -2.25 50.01
C MET A 1 36.34 -2.02 48.56
N ASN A 2 35.48 -2.90 48.06
CA ASN A 2 35.18 -3.11 46.64
C ASN A 2 34.31 -1.99 46.04
N ARG A 3 34.84 -1.22 45.10
CA ARG A 3 34.05 -0.32 44.24
C ARG A 3 33.61 -1.10 43.00
N ARG A 4 32.44 -1.73 43.06
CA ARG A 4 31.82 -2.36 41.88
C ARG A 4 31.32 -1.26 40.95
N ARG A 5 32.09 -0.96 39.91
CA ARG A 5 31.67 -0.13 38.77
C ARG A 5 30.74 -0.98 37.91
N TRP A 6 29.46 -0.66 37.91
CA TRP A 6 28.49 -1.27 37.00
C TRP A 6 28.48 -0.46 35.71
N SER A 7 29.15 -1.01 34.69
CA SER A 7 29.04 -0.54 33.31
C SER A 7 27.64 -0.91 32.82
N VAL A 8 26.70 0.03 32.87
CA VAL A 8 25.44 -0.11 32.12
C VAL A 8 25.79 0.26 30.68
N ALA A 9 26.12 -0.75 29.88
CA ALA A 9 26.17 -0.62 28.44
C ALA A 9 24.74 -0.27 27.99
N ALA A 10 24.51 1.01 27.71
CA ALA A 10 23.31 1.47 27.01
C ALA A 10 23.40 0.88 25.60
N LEU A 11 22.79 -0.29 25.43
CA LEU A 11 22.45 -0.85 24.13
C LEU A 11 21.46 0.14 23.51
N ALA A 12 21.98 1.12 22.77
CA ALA A 12 21.20 1.92 21.85
C ALA A 12 20.69 0.96 20.78
N ILE A 13 19.52 0.37 21.04
CA ILE A 13 18.75 -0.37 20.05
C ILE A 13 18.54 0.63 18.93
N ALA A 14 19.21 0.38 17.81
CA ALA A 14 18.97 1.08 16.57
C ALA A 14 17.47 0.99 16.30
N THR A 15 16.74 2.07 16.55
CA THR A 15 15.35 2.20 16.15
C THR A 15 15.39 2.12 14.64
N ALA A 16 15.06 0.94 14.13
CA ALA A 16 14.99 0.67 12.71
C ALA A 16 14.26 1.84 12.07
N THR A 17 14.92 2.52 11.17
CA THR A 17 14.28 3.37 10.18
C THR A 17 13.42 2.46 9.32
N ALA A 18 12.26 2.06 9.84
CA ALA A 18 11.15 1.51 9.09
C ALA A 18 10.52 2.66 8.30
N GLY A 19 11.34 3.25 7.43
CA GLY A 19 10.86 4.10 6.37
C GLY A 19 10.13 3.20 5.38
N VAL A 20 8.81 3.40 5.29
CA VAL A 20 8.02 3.08 4.12
C VAL A 20 8.00 1.58 3.75
N SER A 21 7.44 0.74 4.61
CA SER A 21 6.69 -0.41 4.07
C SER A 21 5.37 0.12 3.51
N ARG A 22 5.43 0.67 2.29
CA ARG A 22 4.26 0.84 1.43
C ARG A 22 3.59 -0.51 1.37
N ALA A 23 2.44 -0.67 2.02
CA ALA A 23 1.66 -1.88 1.91
C ALA A 23 1.42 -2.19 0.42
N GLN A 24 2.09 -3.23 -0.08
CA GLN A 24 1.98 -3.68 -1.46
C GLN A 24 0.75 -4.57 -1.54
N VAL A 25 -0.40 -3.95 -1.77
CA VAL A 25 -1.64 -4.67 -2.09
C VAL A 25 -1.82 -4.65 -3.60
N SER A 26 -2.01 -5.83 -4.20
CA SER A 26 -2.36 -5.97 -5.61
C SER A 26 -3.83 -6.33 -5.75
N TYR A 27 -4.58 -5.60 -6.57
CA TYR A 27 -5.96 -5.91 -6.88
C TYR A 27 -6.05 -6.93 -8.02
N LEU A 28 -6.69 -8.08 -7.79
CA LEU A 28 -6.88 -9.11 -8.82
C LEU A 28 -8.22 -8.99 -9.56
N GLY A 29 -9.23 -8.42 -8.91
CA GLY A 29 -10.57 -8.28 -9.46
C GLY A 29 -11.66 -8.42 -8.40
N THR A 30 -12.90 -8.23 -8.81
CA THR A 30 -14.06 -8.37 -7.95
C THR A 30 -14.15 -9.80 -7.40
N GLY A 31 -14.55 -9.92 -6.13
CA GLY A 31 -14.67 -11.19 -5.43
C GLY A 31 -15.95 -11.95 -5.80
N SER A 32 -16.17 -13.06 -5.10
CA SER A 32 -17.32 -13.95 -5.39
C SER A 32 -18.66 -13.35 -4.95
N ARG A 33 -18.62 -12.34 -4.08
CA ARG A 33 -19.80 -11.66 -3.54
C ARG A 33 -19.85 -10.23 -4.07
N ARG A 34 -21.06 -9.67 -4.13
CA ARG A 34 -21.22 -8.23 -4.33
C ARG A 34 -20.45 -7.48 -3.25
N ASP A 35 -19.81 -6.37 -3.62
CA ASP A 35 -19.04 -5.49 -2.75
C ASP A 35 -17.79 -6.13 -2.13
N THR A 36 -17.22 -7.13 -2.80
CA THR A 36 -15.96 -7.78 -2.40
C THR A 36 -14.91 -7.70 -3.49
N ALA A 37 -13.65 -7.78 -3.08
CA ALA A 37 -12.49 -7.72 -3.93
C ALA A 37 -11.48 -8.79 -3.55
N ALA A 38 -10.93 -9.48 -4.54
CA ALA A 38 -9.77 -10.35 -4.38
C ALA A 38 -8.49 -9.52 -4.45
N VAL A 39 -7.69 -9.59 -3.39
CA VAL A 39 -6.40 -8.89 -3.30
C VAL A 39 -5.28 -9.85 -2.92
N VAL A 40 -4.05 -9.47 -3.27
CA VAL A 40 -2.83 -10.16 -2.83
C VAL A 40 -2.05 -9.21 -1.93
N ASP A 41 -1.70 -9.69 -0.73
CA ASP A 41 -0.87 -8.93 0.21
C ASP A 41 0.60 -8.92 -0.20
N ALA A 42 1.42 -8.13 0.50
CA ALA A 42 2.86 -8.03 0.24
C ALA A 42 3.63 -9.36 0.44
N ARG A 43 3.00 -10.37 1.07
CA ARG A 43 3.55 -11.72 1.26
C ARG A 43 3.10 -12.67 0.15
N GLY A 44 2.41 -12.19 -0.87
CA GLY A 44 1.89 -13.02 -1.95
C GLY A 44 0.64 -13.83 -1.56
N ARG A 45 0.02 -13.55 -0.41
CA ARG A 45 -1.19 -14.28 0.02
C ARG A 45 -2.43 -13.63 -0.56
N SER A 46 -3.24 -14.43 -1.24
CA SER A 46 -4.55 -14.03 -1.71
C SER A 46 -5.57 -14.01 -0.57
N GLN A 47 -6.35 -12.94 -0.48
CA GLN A 47 -7.48 -12.82 0.44
C GLN A 47 -8.62 -12.04 -0.22
N GLU A 48 -9.85 -12.30 0.20
CA GLU A 48 -11.01 -11.51 -0.19
C GLU A 48 -11.27 -10.45 0.89
N ILE A 49 -11.41 -9.19 0.46
CA ILE A 49 -11.74 -8.04 1.30
C ILE A 49 -13.08 -7.46 0.87
N ARG A 50 -13.75 -6.76 1.79
CA ARG A 50 -15.07 -6.18 1.56
C ARG A 50 -15.05 -4.66 1.67
N LEU A 51 -16.08 -4.03 1.10
CA LEU A 51 -16.34 -2.62 1.33
C LEU A 51 -16.47 -2.34 2.84
N GLY A 52 -15.75 -1.34 3.33
CA GLY A 52 -15.69 -0.98 4.76
C GLY A 52 -14.63 -1.75 5.58
N ASP A 53 -14.00 -2.78 5.02
CA ASP A 53 -12.89 -3.45 5.72
C ASP A 53 -11.70 -2.51 5.86
N THR A 54 -11.02 -2.57 7.00
CA THR A 54 -9.80 -1.80 7.26
C THR A 54 -8.58 -2.70 7.20
N LEU A 55 -7.65 -2.39 6.30
CA LEU A 55 -6.37 -3.08 6.18
C LEU A 55 -5.29 -2.28 6.93
N PRO A 56 -4.42 -2.95 7.71
CA PRO A 56 -3.29 -2.30 8.35
C PRO A 56 -2.39 -1.64 7.28
N ASP A 57 -1.89 -0.45 7.58
CA ASP A 57 -1.00 0.35 6.72
C ASP A 57 -1.60 0.87 5.39
N VAL A 58 -2.77 0.37 4.98
CA VAL A 58 -3.46 0.76 3.74
C VAL A 58 -4.63 1.70 4.02
N GLY A 59 -5.50 1.33 4.97
CA GLY A 59 -6.73 2.06 5.28
C GLY A 59 -8.00 1.27 5.06
N GLU A 60 -9.12 1.98 5.15
CA GLU A 60 -10.47 1.46 4.95
C GLU A 60 -10.82 1.39 3.46
N VAL A 61 -11.46 0.31 3.02
CA VAL A 61 -11.97 0.14 1.67
C VAL A 61 -13.21 1.03 1.47
N LYS A 62 -13.06 2.12 0.71
CA LYS A 62 -14.16 3.05 0.42
C LYS A 62 -14.89 2.75 -0.87
N ARG A 63 -14.25 2.06 -1.81
CA ARG A 63 -14.83 1.73 -3.12
C ARG A 63 -14.19 0.49 -3.72
N ILE A 64 -15.00 -0.37 -4.33
CA ILE A 64 -14.57 -1.52 -5.13
C ILE A 64 -15.34 -1.45 -6.45
N ASP A 65 -14.64 -1.36 -7.58
CA ASP A 65 -15.22 -1.48 -8.92
C ASP A 65 -14.39 -2.46 -9.75
N GLU A 66 -14.83 -2.74 -10.99
CA GLU A 66 -14.15 -3.69 -11.88
C GLU A 66 -12.73 -3.27 -12.25
N GLU A 67 -12.42 -1.97 -12.21
CA GLU A 67 -11.15 -1.39 -12.65
C GLU A 67 -10.19 -1.08 -11.50
N GLU A 68 -10.69 -0.71 -10.32
CA GLU A 68 -9.85 -0.29 -9.19
C GLU A 68 -10.50 -0.55 -7.83
N ILE A 69 -9.67 -0.54 -6.79
CA ILE A 69 -10.10 -0.42 -5.39
C ILE A 69 -9.56 0.90 -4.84
N VAL A 70 -10.39 1.60 -4.07
CA VAL A 70 -10.02 2.83 -3.37
C VAL A 70 -9.99 2.59 -1.87
N PHE A 71 -8.85 2.89 -1.27
CA PHE A 71 -8.64 2.90 0.17
C PHE A 71 -8.48 4.33 0.69
N GLU A 72 -8.89 4.55 1.93
CA GLU A 72 -8.73 5.82 2.61
C GLU A 72 -8.23 5.61 4.03
N ARG A 73 -7.18 6.33 4.42
CA ARG A 73 -6.71 6.36 5.81
C ARG A 73 -6.44 7.78 6.27
N ALA A 74 -6.59 8.01 7.56
CA ALA A 74 -6.08 9.23 8.19
C ALA A 74 -4.56 9.28 8.07
N LEU A 75 -4.04 10.49 7.86
CA LEU A 75 -2.60 10.74 7.93
C LEU A 75 -2.19 10.86 9.40
N ASP A 76 -1.18 10.09 9.78
CA ASP A 76 -0.56 10.21 11.09
C ASP A 76 0.19 11.55 11.21
N GLU A 77 0.32 12.06 12.43
CA GLU A 77 0.95 13.36 12.73
C GLU A 77 2.34 13.50 12.08
N ARG A 78 3.09 12.39 12.02
CA ARG A 78 4.40 12.35 11.37
C ARG A 78 4.29 12.56 9.85
N GLU A 79 3.38 11.87 9.18
CA GLU A 79 3.19 12.02 7.73
C GLU A 79 2.64 13.40 7.39
N ARG A 80 1.78 13.96 8.25
CA ARG A 80 1.29 15.32 8.13
C ARG A 80 2.46 16.31 8.19
N ALA A 81 3.32 16.20 9.20
CA ALA A 81 4.51 17.03 9.34
C ALA A 81 5.48 16.91 8.16
N GLU A 82 5.63 15.73 7.56
CA GLU A 82 6.46 15.52 6.35
C GLU A 82 5.87 16.23 5.11
N LEU A 83 4.55 16.22 4.95
CA LEU A 83 3.87 16.92 3.85
C LEU A 83 3.93 18.44 4.04
N GLU A 84 3.71 18.93 5.26
CA GLU A 84 3.84 20.35 5.59
C GLU A 84 5.27 20.86 5.35
N GLN A 85 6.28 20.09 5.74
CA GLN A 85 7.69 20.41 5.46
C GLN A 85 8.01 20.43 3.97
N SER A 86 7.28 19.64 3.17
CA SER A 86 7.41 19.61 1.72
C SER A 86 6.67 20.76 1.02
N GLY A 87 6.02 21.66 1.78
CA GLY A 87 5.23 22.77 1.25
C GLY A 87 3.91 22.34 0.61
N VAL A 88 3.48 21.11 0.87
CA VAL A 88 2.20 20.56 0.39
C VAL A 88 1.17 20.75 1.51
N PRO A 89 -0.02 21.31 1.24
CA PRO A 89 -1.08 21.36 2.25
C PRO A 89 -1.40 19.93 2.67
N ALA A 90 -1.17 19.61 3.94
CA ALA A 90 -1.27 18.25 4.42
C ALA A 90 -2.76 17.88 4.59
N PRO A 91 -3.32 17.01 3.74
CA PRO A 91 -4.72 16.63 3.87
C PRO A 91 -4.91 15.81 5.16
N ASP A 92 -6.12 15.78 5.71
CA ASP A 92 -6.44 14.92 6.85
C ASP A 92 -6.46 13.44 6.45
N LEU A 93 -6.75 13.18 5.18
CA LEU A 93 -6.97 11.84 4.62
C LEU A 93 -6.05 11.60 3.43
N ARG A 94 -5.48 10.40 3.38
CA ARG A 94 -4.74 9.89 2.24
C ARG A 94 -5.59 8.84 1.53
N ARG A 95 -5.82 9.08 0.24
CA ARG A 95 -6.51 8.15 -0.65
C ARG A 95 -5.51 7.35 -1.47
N LEU A 96 -5.62 6.03 -1.43
CA LEU A 96 -4.84 5.11 -2.24
C LEU A 96 -5.75 4.45 -3.26
N ARG A 97 -5.38 4.55 -4.54
CA ARG A 97 -6.09 3.90 -5.65
C ARG A 97 -5.23 2.74 -6.14
N VAL A 98 -5.80 1.54 -6.16
CA VAL A 98 -5.13 0.32 -6.59
C VAL A 98 -5.82 -0.19 -7.85
N PRO A 99 -5.25 0.03 -9.05
CA PRO A 99 -5.83 -0.46 -10.29
C PRO A 99 -5.75 -1.98 -10.36
N LYS A 100 -6.68 -2.59 -11.09
CA LYS A 100 -6.73 -4.02 -11.33
C LYS A 100 -5.47 -4.43 -12.08
N ARG A 101 -4.81 -5.47 -11.58
CA ARG A 101 -3.71 -6.11 -12.27
C ARG A 101 -4.30 -6.87 -13.46
N PHE A 102 -4.10 -6.34 -14.66
CA PHE A 102 -4.27 -7.15 -15.85
C PHE A 102 -3.13 -8.16 -15.86
N GLU A 103 -3.46 -9.44 -15.66
CA GLU A 103 -2.57 -10.49 -16.17
C GLU A 103 -2.56 -10.29 -17.68
N ALA A 104 -1.44 -9.81 -18.22
CA ALA A 104 -1.18 -9.98 -19.63
C ALA A 104 -1.21 -11.48 -19.85
N THR A 105 -2.31 -11.99 -20.38
CA THR A 105 -2.40 -13.36 -20.86
C THR A 105 -1.18 -13.54 -21.74
N ALA A 106 -0.30 -14.48 -21.38
CA ALA A 106 0.73 -14.95 -22.27
C ALA A 106 0.01 -15.68 -23.40
N ASP A 107 -0.51 -14.90 -24.34
CA ASP A 107 -0.99 -15.36 -25.63
C ASP A 107 0.26 -15.49 -26.51
N ASP A 108 0.70 -16.73 -26.61
CA ASP A 108 1.71 -17.20 -27.53
C ASP A 108 1.27 -16.87 -28.97
N GLY A 109 1.92 -15.87 -29.58
CA GLY A 109 1.90 -15.62 -31.01
C GLY A 109 0.76 -14.74 -31.53
N VAL A 110 1.11 -13.54 -31.97
CA VAL A 110 0.94 -13.04 -33.36
C VAL A 110 1.29 -11.55 -33.39
N HIS A 111 2.20 -11.21 -34.30
CA HIS A 111 2.63 -9.88 -34.74
C HIS A 111 1.67 -8.71 -34.45
N GLY A 112 2.02 -7.87 -33.47
CA GLY A 112 1.48 -6.52 -33.34
C GLY A 112 2.40 -5.52 -34.04
N THR A 113 2.06 -5.15 -35.29
CA THR A 113 2.68 -4.04 -36.01
C THR A 113 2.44 -2.72 -35.27
N LEU A 114 3.51 -2.03 -34.90
CA LEU A 114 3.49 -0.66 -34.39
C LEU A 114 2.97 0.28 -35.50
N VAL A 115 1.76 0.83 -35.33
CA VAL A 115 1.28 1.96 -36.15
C VAL A 115 1.52 3.23 -35.34
N VAL A 116 2.52 4.01 -35.75
CA VAL A 116 2.74 5.39 -35.28
C VAL A 116 1.79 6.29 -36.08
N VAL A 117 0.84 6.91 -35.40
CA VAL A 117 0.09 8.05 -35.95
C VAL A 117 0.74 9.30 -35.38
N GLY A 118 1.47 10.03 -36.23
CA GLY A 118 1.93 11.38 -35.95
C GLY A 118 0.89 12.39 -36.45
N ASP A 119 0.75 13.49 -35.72
CA ASP A 119 0.28 14.77 -36.24
C ASP A 119 1.51 15.68 -36.41
#